data_AF-A0A7S2DE27-F1
#
_entry.id   AF-A0A7S2DE27-F1
#
_cell.length_a   1.000
_cell.length_b   1.000
_cell.length_c   1.000
_cell.angle_alpha   90.00
_cell.angle_beta   90.00
_cell.angle_gamma   90.00
#
_symmetry.space_group_name_H-M   'P 1'
#
loop_
_entity.id
_entity.type
_entity.pdbx_description
1 polymer ?
#
loop_
_entity_poly.entity_id
_entity_poly.type
_entity_poly.pdbx_seq_one_letter_code
_entity_poly.pdbx_strand_id
1 'polypeptide(L)'
;IKGLLSGAANARMSVGEAITNIVWAKCTDLGDIKAEGNWMWASKLPGEGALMYDTALALREVMCILGVGIDGGKDSLSMSARTDDGELCKSPGEITISLYCGCPDVTLTVTPDLKRPTPTPNEASLFLVQIAGTERA
;
A
#
# COMPACT_ATOMS: atom_id res chain seq x y z
N ILE A 1 6.16 7.83 -9.18
CA ILE A 1 5.53 6.49 -9.03
C ILE A 1 6.61 5.52 -8.57
N LYS A 2 6.47 4.97 -7.37
CA LYS A 2 7.44 4.11 -6.66
C LYS A 2 8.01 2.96 -7.52
N GLY A 3 7.16 2.34 -8.34
CA GLY A 3 7.54 1.27 -9.27
C GLY A 3 8.55 1.62 -10.36
N LEU A 4 8.78 2.91 -10.66
CA LEU A 4 9.79 3.33 -11.65
C LEU A 4 11.23 3.31 -11.11
N LEU A 5 11.40 3.40 -9.79
CA LEU A 5 12.71 3.56 -9.15
C LEU A 5 13.17 2.30 -8.43
N SER A 6 12.26 1.64 -7.71
CA SER A 6 12.59 0.45 -6.93
C SER A 6 11.36 -0.41 -6.70
N GLY A 7 11.42 -1.66 -7.16
CA GLY A 7 10.38 -2.66 -6.90
C GLY A 7 10.20 -2.94 -5.40
N ALA A 8 11.31 -3.04 -4.66
CA ALA A 8 11.26 -3.27 -3.23
C ALA A 8 10.62 -2.10 -2.45
N ALA A 9 10.95 -0.86 -2.82
CA ALA A 9 10.29 0.32 -2.26
C ALA A 9 8.80 0.37 -2.66
N ASN A 10 8.47 -0.06 -3.88
CA ASN A 10 7.08 -0.16 -4.33
C ASN A 10 6.25 -1.03 -3.36
N ALA A 11 6.70 -2.27 -3.15
CA ALA A 11 6.03 -3.19 -2.24
C ALA A 11 5.83 -2.61 -0.83
N ARG A 12 6.92 -2.13 -0.19
CA ARG A 12 6.85 -1.60 1.18
C ARG A 12 5.93 -0.40 1.31
N MET A 13 5.98 0.52 0.35
CA MET A 13 5.13 1.71 0.37
C MET A 13 3.66 1.36 0.09
N SER A 14 3.37 0.41 -0.80
CA SER A 14 1.98 -0.05 -1.01
C SER A 14 1.36 -0.67 0.24
N VAL A 15 2.13 -1.49 0.97
CA VAL A 15 1.66 -2.05 2.24
C VAL A 15 1.54 -0.97 3.30
N GLY A 16 2.56 -0.12 3.45
CA GLY A 16 2.57 0.95 4.45
C GLY A 16 1.39 1.91 4.28
N GLU A 17 1.13 2.37 3.06
CA GLU A 17 -0.01 3.23 2.72
C GLU A 17 -1.34 2.57 3.12
N ALA A 18 -1.55 1.32 2.72
CA ALA A 18 -2.79 0.61 3.02
C ALA A 18 -3.00 0.42 4.53
N ILE A 19 -1.95 0.08 5.27
CA ILE A 19 -1.98 -0.07 6.74
C ILE A 19 -2.30 1.28 7.41
N THR A 20 -1.63 2.35 7.00
CA THR A 20 -1.86 3.69 7.58
C THR A 20 -3.25 4.25 7.27
N ASN A 21 -3.91 3.75 6.23
CA ASN A 21 -5.30 4.09 5.93
C ASN A 21 -6.29 3.29 6.80
N ILE A 22 -6.10 1.97 6.95
CA ILE A 22 -7.06 1.11 7.66
C ILE A 22 -6.99 1.23 9.19
N VAL A 23 -5.86 1.69 9.75
CA VAL A 23 -5.65 1.80 11.22
C VAL A 23 -6.69 2.66 11.95
N TRP A 24 -7.41 3.52 11.23
CA TRP A 24 -8.46 4.38 11.78
C TRP A 24 -9.82 3.71 11.92
N ALA A 25 -10.00 2.53 11.31
CA ALA A 25 -11.13 1.66 11.58
C ALA A 25 -10.81 0.77 12.79
N LYS A 26 -11.84 0.45 13.59
CA LYS A 26 -11.67 -0.48 14.70
C LYS A 26 -11.54 -1.90 14.16
N CYS A 27 -10.31 -2.37 13.95
CA CYS A 27 -10.00 -3.80 13.80
C CYS A 27 -9.73 -4.42 15.18
N THR A 28 -9.83 -5.74 15.29
CA THR A 28 -9.55 -6.49 16.53
C THR A 28 -8.05 -6.61 16.81
N ASP A 29 -7.28 -7.04 15.82
CA ASP A 29 -5.82 -7.12 15.85
C ASP A 29 -5.25 -6.96 14.43
N LEU A 30 -3.97 -6.60 14.33
CA LEU A 30 -3.26 -6.47 13.06
C LEU A 30 -3.24 -7.79 12.28
N GLY A 31 -3.12 -8.94 12.97
CA GLY A 31 -3.11 -10.26 12.36
C GLY A 31 -4.45 -10.70 11.74
N ASP A 32 -5.54 -10.05 12.14
CA ASP A 32 -6.87 -10.29 11.57
C ASP A 32 -7.07 -9.58 10.22
N ILE A 33 -6.17 -8.67 9.87
CA ILE A 33 -6.17 -8.03 8.56
C ILE A 33 -5.75 -9.05 7.49
N LYS A 34 -6.51 -9.06 6.40
CA LYS A 34 -6.22 -9.79 5.17
C LYS A 34 -6.07 -8.83 4.01
N ALA A 35 -5.43 -9.30 2.96
CA ALA A 35 -5.01 -8.46 1.85
C ALA A 35 -5.31 -9.12 0.51
N GLU A 36 -5.75 -8.31 -0.45
CA GLU A 36 -5.66 -8.65 -1.86
C GLU A 36 -4.44 -7.96 -2.50
N GLY A 37 -3.62 -8.74 -3.20
CA GLY A 37 -2.48 -8.22 -3.98
C GLY A 37 -2.80 -8.20 -5.47
N ASN A 38 -2.97 -7.01 -6.05
CA ASN A 38 -3.23 -6.84 -7.48
C ASN A 38 -2.00 -6.32 -8.21
N TRP A 39 -1.49 -7.10 -9.16
CA TRP A 39 -0.25 -6.84 -9.89
C TRP A 39 -0.54 -6.29 -11.28
N MET A 40 -0.01 -5.10 -11.59
CA MET A 40 -0.06 -4.50 -12.92
C MET A 40 1.38 -4.33 -13.42
N TRP A 41 1.79 -5.15 -14.39
CA TRP A 41 3.17 -5.20 -14.81
C TRP A 41 3.33 -5.46 -16.31
N ALA A 42 4.39 -4.93 -16.92
CA ALA A 42 4.80 -5.27 -18.28
C ALA A 42 5.87 -6.39 -18.26
N SER A 43 5.58 -7.50 -17.58
CA SER A 43 6.58 -8.53 -17.17
C SER A 43 7.39 -9.16 -18.32
N LYS A 44 6.85 -9.13 -19.55
CA LYS A 44 7.50 -9.69 -20.75
C LYS A 44 8.56 -8.76 -21.35
N LEU A 45 8.64 -7.50 -20.90
CA LEU A 45 9.67 -6.57 -21.34
C LEU A 45 11.00 -6.85 -20.63
N PRO A 46 12.15 -6.55 -21.25
CA PRO A 46 13.46 -6.79 -20.65
C PRO A 46 13.59 -6.17 -19.25
N GLY A 47 14.02 -6.97 -18.28
CA GLY A 47 14.25 -6.55 -16.88
C GLY A 47 13.00 -6.48 -16.00
N GLU A 48 11.81 -6.33 -16.57
CA GLU A 48 10.57 -6.15 -15.79
C GLU A 48 10.21 -7.38 -14.96
N GLY A 49 10.39 -8.59 -15.49
CA GLY A 49 10.16 -9.82 -14.72
C GLY A 49 11.07 -9.96 -13.49
N ALA A 50 12.33 -9.52 -13.59
CA ALA A 50 13.26 -9.53 -12.45
C ALA A 50 12.85 -8.51 -11.39
N LEU A 51 12.49 -7.28 -11.81
CA LEU A 51 11.98 -6.25 -10.90
C LEU A 51 10.67 -6.70 -10.21
N MET A 52 9.78 -7.39 -10.92
CA MET A 52 8.56 -7.95 -10.35
C MET A 52 8.88 -9.01 -9.28
N TYR A 53 9.88 -9.86 -9.52
CA TYR A 53 10.33 -10.86 -8.55
C TYR A 53 10.91 -10.21 -7.28
N ASP A 54 11.79 -9.21 -7.43
CA ASP A 54 12.35 -8.47 -6.30
C ASP A 54 11.25 -7.75 -5.48
N THR A 55 10.23 -7.23 -6.18
CA THR A 55 9.03 -6.65 -5.56
C THR A 55 8.28 -7.69 -4.73
N ALA A 56 8.10 -8.90 -5.25
CA ALA A 56 7.43 -10.00 -4.54
C ALA A 56 8.20 -10.45 -3.30
N LEU A 57 9.53 -10.50 -3.35
CA LEU A 57 10.37 -10.81 -2.19
C LEU A 57 10.21 -9.75 -1.09
N ALA A 58 10.32 -8.47 -1.44
CA ALA A 58 10.15 -7.38 -0.48
C ALA A 58 8.73 -7.32 0.09
N LEU A 59 7.71 -7.63 -0.73
CA LEU A 59 6.32 -7.72 -0.30
C LEU A 59 6.15 -8.82 0.74
N ARG A 60 6.68 -10.02 0.47
CA ARG A 60 6.64 -11.14 1.40
C ARG A 60 7.32 -10.79 2.72
N GLU A 61 8.48 -10.13 2.69
CA GLU A 61 9.21 -9.74 3.89
C GLU A 61 8.38 -8.79 4.77
N VAL A 62 7.86 -7.69 4.21
CA VAL A 62 7.09 -6.72 4.99
C VAL A 62 5.78 -7.31 5.52
N MET A 63 5.10 -8.14 4.71
CA MET A 63 3.86 -8.83 5.13
C MET A 63 4.12 -9.80 6.28
N CYS A 64 5.22 -10.57 6.23
CA CYS A 64 5.62 -11.46 7.33
C CYS A 64 5.95 -10.69 8.62
N ILE A 65 6.62 -9.54 8.53
CA ILE A 65 6.93 -8.69 9.69
C ILE A 65 5.65 -8.18 10.36
N LEU A 66 4.67 -7.74 9.54
CA LEU A 66 3.40 -7.20 10.03
C LEU A 66 2.39 -8.28 10.46
N GLY A 67 2.63 -9.55 10.11
CA GLY A 67 1.68 -10.63 10.37
C GLY A 67 0.41 -10.56 9.50
N VAL A 68 0.44 -9.83 8.38
CA VAL A 68 -0.69 -9.66 7.46
C VAL A 68 -0.53 -10.60 6.27
N GLY A 69 -1.57 -11.37 5.96
CA GLY A 69 -1.56 -12.35 4.87
C GLY A 69 -2.27 -11.85 3.62
N ILE A 70 -1.69 -12.13 2.44
CA ILE A 70 -2.40 -12.04 1.16
C ILE A 70 -3.11 -13.37 0.93
N ASP A 71 -4.43 -13.34 0.80
CA ASP A 71 -5.30 -14.51 0.57
C ASP A 71 -6.17 -14.37 -0.69
N GLY A 72 -6.07 -13.24 -1.38
CA GLY A 72 -6.69 -12.99 -2.68
C GLY A 72 -5.82 -12.10 -3.57
N GLY A 73 -6.20 -11.97 -4.83
CA GLY A 73 -5.48 -11.10 -5.77
C GLY A 73 -5.58 -11.55 -7.22
N LYS A 74 -5.03 -10.71 -8.10
CA LYS A 74 -4.97 -10.94 -9.56
C LYS A 74 -3.71 -10.33 -10.14
N ASP A 75 -3.39 -10.74 -11.37
CA ASP A 75 -2.32 -10.17 -12.15
C ASP A 75 -2.77 -9.75 -13.56
N SER A 76 -2.19 -8.65 -14.03
CA SER A 76 -2.23 -8.16 -15.40
C SER A 76 -0.80 -7.92 -15.86
N LEU A 77 -0.29 -8.86 -16.67
CA LEU A 77 1.16 -8.98 -16.98
C LEU A 77 1.56 -8.42 -18.35
N SER A 78 0.63 -7.77 -19.03
CA SER A 78 0.80 -7.17 -20.36
C SER A 78 0.54 -5.66 -20.36
N MET A 79 0.96 -4.96 -19.31
CA MET A 79 0.75 -3.50 -19.15
C MET A 79 1.66 -2.66 -20.06
N SER A 80 1.62 -2.94 -21.36
CA SER A 80 2.34 -2.24 -22.41
C SER A 80 1.55 -2.24 -23.71
N ALA A 81 1.60 -1.14 -24.45
CA ALA A 81 0.99 -0.98 -25.76
C ALA A 81 2.00 -0.38 -26.75
N ARG A 82 1.85 -0.72 -28.03
CA ARG A 82 2.57 -0.06 -29.12
C ARG A 82 1.65 0.92 -29.81
N THR A 83 2.15 2.10 -30.09
CA THR A 83 1.47 3.14 -30.88
C THR A 83 1.61 2.85 -32.38
N ASP A 84 0.86 3.59 -33.21
CA ASP A 84 0.86 3.41 -34.67
C ASP A 84 2.21 3.78 -35.32
N ASP A 85 2.97 4.69 -34.71
CA ASP A 85 4.34 5.05 -35.10
C ASP A 85 5.41 4.08 -34.53
N GLY A 86 4.99 3.06 -33.79
CA GLY A 86 5.85 1.98 -33.30
C GLY A 86 6.50 2.22 -31.93
N GLU A 87 6.23 3.36 -31.28
CA GLU A 87 6.69 3.64 -29.92
C GLU A 87 6.08 2.65 -28.92
N LEU A 88 6.91 2.17 -27.99
CA LEU A 88 6.48 1.27 -26.92
C LEU A 88 6.16 2.09 -25.66
N CYS A 89 4.88 2.19 -25.33
CA CYS A 89 4.42 2.75 -24.07
C CYS A 89 4.22 1.62 -23.05
N LYS A 90 4.82 1.72 -21.87
CA LYS A 90 4.63 0.76 -20.77
C LYS A 90 4.17 1.47 -19.50
N SER A 91 3.32 0.82 -18.72
CA SER A 91 3.02 1.26 -17.37
C SER A 91 4.21 0.95 -16.44
N PRO A 92 4.44 1.75 -15.40
CA PRO A 92 5.28 1.35 -14.28
C PRO A 92 4.79 0.03 -13.69
N GLY A 93 5.70 -0.85 -13.32
CA GLY A 93 5.36 -2.04 -12.56
C GLY A 93 4.79 -1.66 -11.20
N GLU A 94 3.58 -2.12 -10.87
CA GLU A 94 2.84 -1.72 -9.68
C GLU A 94 2.21 -2.91 -8.96
N ILE A 95 2.24 -2.86 -7.62
CA ILE A 95 1.46 -3.72 -6.74
C ILE A 95 0.49 -2.86 -5.94
N THR A 96 -0.80 -3.08 -6.15
CA THR A 96 -1.87 -2.44 -5.38
C THR A 96 -2.33 -3.39 -4.28
N ILE A 97 -2.34 -2.89 -3.04
CA ILE A 97 -2.73 -3.63 -1.85
C ILE A 97 -4.08 -3.12 -1.37
N SER A 98 -5.06 -4.01 -1.33
CA SER A 98 -6.37 -3.74 -0.72
C SER A 98 -6.44 -4.51 0.60
N LEU A 99 -6.58 -3.79 1.71
CA LEU A 99 -6.70 -4.41 3.03
C LEU A 99 -8.17 -4.49 3.45
N TYR A 100 -8.49 -5.54 4.19
CA TYR A 100 -9.79 -5.71 4.80
C TYR A 100 -9.68 -6.45 6.13
N CYS A 101 -10.56 -6.13 7.07
CA CYS A 101 -10.62 -6.73 8.40
C CYS A 101 -12.09 -6.76 8.88
N GLY A 102 -12.40 -7.60 9.87
CA GLY A 102 -13.66 -7.50 10.60
C GLY A 102 -13.67 -6.22 11.44
N CYS A 103 -14.76 -5.44 11.36
CA CYS A 103 -14.94 -4.22 12.16
C CYS A 103 -16.05 -4.44 13.20
N PRO A 104 -15.72 -4.82 14.46
CA PRO A 104 -16.71 -5.10 15.50
C PRO A 104 -17.61 -3.91 15.84
N ASP A 105 -17.17 -2.67 15.61
CA ASP A 105 -17.97 -1.48 15.83
C ASP A 105 -17.53 -0.35 14.90
N VAL A 106 -18.35 -0.10 13.87
CA VAL A 106 -18.12 0.91 12.84
C VAL A 106 -18.23 2.34 13.38
N THR A 107 -18.92 2.55 14.50
CA THR A 107 -19.16 3.89 15.07
C THR A 107 -17.91 4.51 15.70
N LEU A 108 -16.88 3.70 15.93
CA LEU A 108 -15.59 4.10 16.49
C LEU A 108 -14.55 4.46 15.42
N THR A 109 -14.94 4.49 14.14
CA THR A 109 -14.06 4.88 13.03
C THR A 109 -13.67 6.34 13.15
N VAL A 110 -12.37 6.62 13.16
CA VAL A 110 -11.84 7.99 13.16
C VAL A 110 -11.76 8.49 11.73
N THR A 111 -12.15 9.74 11.51
CA THR A 111 -12.09 10.40 10.20
C THR A 111 -11.14 11.60 10.27
N PRO A 112 -10.65 12.10 9.12
CA PRO A 112 -9.84 13.31 9.07
C PRO A 112 -10.64 14.61 9.36
N ASP A 113 -11.91 14.51 9.79
CA ASP A 113 -12.75 15.66 10.14
C ASP A 113 -12.39 16.20 11.53
N LEU A 114 -11.57 17.25 11.55
CA LEU A 114 -11.12 17.90 12.77
C LEU A 114 -12.32 18.51 13.52
N LYS A 115 -12.68 17.88 14.64
CA LYS A 115 -13.74 18.40 15.51
C LYS A 115 -13.21 19.56 16.34
N ARG A 116 -13.92 20.69 16.30
CA ARG A 116 -13.68 21.77 17.24
C ARG A 116 -14.22 21.34 18.61
N PRO A 117 -13.41 21.30 19.67
CA PRO A 117 -13.95 21.20 21.02
C PRO A 117 -14.96 22.34 21.23
N THR A 118 -16.05 22.05 21.94
CA THR A 118 -17.19 22.94 22.27
C THR A 118 -16.75 24.33 22.78
N PRO A 119 -17.65 25.32 23.00
CA PRO A 119 -17.26 26.64 23.50
C PRO A 119 -16.55 26.64 24.88
N THR A 120 -16.48 25.49 25.55
CA THR A 120 -15.62 25.24 26.72
C THR A 120 -14.22 24.78 26.27
N PRO A 121 -13.13 25.22 26.91
CA PRO A 121 -11.77 24.90 26.46
C PRO A 121 -11.45 23.42 26.78
N ASN A 122 -11.87 22.51 25.91
CA ASN A 122 -11.18 21.24 25.77
C ASN A 122 -10.02 21.51 24.81
N GLU A 123 -8.79 21.39 25.30
CA GLU A 123 -7.60 21.56 24.46
C GLU A 123 -7.50 20.38 23.48
N ALA A 124 -7.22 20.67 22.21
CA ALA A 124 -6.91 19.68 21.19
C ALA A 124 -5.46 19.89 20.73
N SER A 125 -4.72 18.80 20.55
CA SER A 125 -3.34 18.82 20.06
C SER A 125 -3.25 18.04 18.76
N LEU A 126 -2.48 18.56 17.80
CA LEU A 126 -2.15 17.85 16.57
C LEU A 126 -0.80 17.17 16.73
N PHE A 127 -0.77 15.84 16.56
CA PHE A 127 0.46 15.05 16.59
C PHE A 127 0.82 14.61 15.17
N LEU A 128 2.08 14.78 14.80
CA LEU A 128 2.65 14.19 13.59
C LEU A 128 3.41 12.92 13.98
N VAL A 129 3.01 11.78 13.42
CA VAL A 129 3.77 10.52 13.54
C VAL A 129 4.62 10.35 12.29
N GLN A 130 5.92 10.67 12.39
CA GLN A 130 6.84 10.56 11.26
C GLN A 130 7.47 9.16 11.18
N ILE A 131 6.87 8.29 10.38
CA ILE A 131 7.31 6.89 10.19
C ILE A 131 8.69 6.81 9.49
N ALA A 132 9.02 7.78 8.64
CA ALA A 132 10.29 7.80 7.90
C ALA A 132 11.54 8.06 8.77
N GLY A 133 11.38 8.38 10.06
CA GLY A 133 12.48 8.79 10.94
C GLY A 133 12.96 10.22 10.68
N THR A 134 14.04 10.61 11.37
CA THR A 134 14.64 11.95 11.29
C THR A 134 15.86 12.03 10.35
N GLU A 135 16.41 10.90 9.94
CA GLU A 135 17.52 10.84 8.99
C GLU A 135 16.99 10.50 7.59
N ARG A 136 17.47 11.20 6.57
CA ARG A 136 17.23 10.81 5.18
C ARG A 136 18.02 9.52 4.91
N ALA A 137 17.32 8.40 4.76
CA ALA A 137 17.90 7.17 4.21
C ALA A 137 18.40 7.37 2.78
#